data_AF-A0A932M2D0-F1
#
_entry.id   AF-A0A932M2D0-F1
#
_cell.length_a   1.000
_cell.length_b   1.000
_cell.length_c   1.000
_cell.angle_alpha   90.00
_cell.angle_beta   90.00
_cell.angle_gamma   90.00
#
_symmetry.space_group_name_H-M   'P 1'
#
loop_
_entity.id
_entity.type
_entity.pdbx_description
1 polymer ?
#
loop_
_entity_poly.entity_id
_entity_poly.type
_entity_poly.pdbx_seq_one_letter_code
_entity_poly.pdbx_strand_id
1 'polypeptide(L)'
;MSESKNKTSYGMSAAHETTSDGFSEALALFKETALAVPAYALFLKERGIHSDEIRSYADFLTVPAMDKASYLRAYPFADLFPDRKIPPAVSASSGSSGRPFYWPRGDAQEEAGGKMHERIFRDIYGIAKDEPTLVIVCFSMGTWIAGAYTFAAMRWMSRAGWTISTITPSIEKEDAI
;
A
#
# COMPACT_ATOMS: atom_id res chain seq x y z
N MET A 1 3.61 -15.33 54.31
CA MET A 1 2.45 -15.42 53.39
C MET A 1 2.83 -14.67 52.13
N SER A 2 3.34 -15.41 51.14
CA SER A 2 4.01 -14.89 49.94
C SER A 2 3.05 -14.86 48.76
N GLU A 3 3.01 -13.72 48.07
CA GLU A 3 2.29 -13.48 46.83
C GLU A 3 2.84 -14.37 45.69
N SER A 4 1.98 -15.16 45.07
CA SER A 4 2.29 -15.92 43.85
C SER A 4 2.20 -14.99 42.63
N LYS A 5 3.36 -14.59 42.10
CA LYS A 5 3.46 -13.97 40.76
C LYS A 5 3.37 -15.07 39.70
N ASN A 6 2.23 -15.16 39.02
CA ASN A 6 2.08 -15.98 37.81
C ASN A 6 2.90 -15.34 36.68
N LYS A 7 4.08 -15.89 36.38
CA LYS A 7 4.81 -15.63 35.14
C LYS A 7 4.31 -16.62 34.08
N THR A 8 3.39 -16.17 33.23
CA THR A 8 3.11 -16.87 31.98
C THR A 8 4.28 -16.63 31.03
N SER A 9 5.17 -17.61 30.97
CA SER A 9 6.25 -17.70 29.97
C SER A 9 5.61 -17.89 28.58
N TYR A 10 5.57 -16.84 27.77
CA TYR A 10 5.42 -17.00 26.32
C TYR A 10 6.69 -17.67 25.79
N GLY A 11 6.61 -18.98 25.58
CA GLY A 11 7.65 -19.71 24.86
C GLY A 11 7.73 -19.18 23.43
N MET A 12 8.87 -18.58 23.08
CA MET A 12 9.28 -18.42 21.69
C MET A 12 9.51 -19.82 21.11
N SER A 13 8.49 -20.35 20.44
CA SER A 13 8.68 -21.45 19.51
C SER A 13 9.33 -20.89 18.25
N ALA A 14 10.55 -21.36 17.97
CA ALA A 14 11.24 -21.15 16.72
C ALA A 14 10.45 -21.74 15.53
N ALA A 15 10.76 -21.21 14.35
CA ALA A 15 10.28 -21.62 13.03
C ALA A 15 8.79 -21.34 12.75
N HIS A 16 8.46 -20.06 12.54
CA HIS A 16 7.54 -19.77 11.44
C HIS A 16 8.32 -20.09 10.16
N GLU A 17 8.12 -21.27 9.60
CA GLU A 17 8.37 -21.51 8.18
C GLU A 17 7.66 -20.40 7.42
N THR A 18 8.47 -19.51 6.84
CA THR A 18 7.99 -18.41 5.99
C THR A 18 7.29 -19.06 4.80
N THR A 19 5.96 -19.12 4.87
CA THR A 19 5.09 -19.62 3.81
C THR A 19 5.51 -19.02 2.47
N SER A 20 5.83 -19.90 1.52
CA SER A 20 6.60 -19.66 0.28
C SER A 20 5.95 -18.76 -0.77
N ASP A 21 4.87 -18.04 -0.44
CA ASP A 21 4.07 -17.28 -1.39
C ASP A 21 4.53 -15.80 -1.47
N GLY A 22 4.51 -15.09 -0.34
CA GLY A 22 4.81 -13.65 -0.34
C GLY A 22 6.24 -13.29 -0.77
N PHE A 23 7.23 -14.15 -0.49
CA PHE A 23 8.59 -13.92 -1.00
C PHE A 23 8.68 -14.13 -2.52
N SER A 24 8.00 -15.15 -3.05
CA SER A 24 7.99 -15.43 -4.49
C SER A 24 7.33 -14.29 -5.26
N GLU A 25 6.22 -13.76 -4.75
CA GLU A 25 5.56 -12.57 -5.30
C GLU A 25 6.47 -11.33 -5.23
N ALA A 26 7.11 -11.09 -4.09
CA ALA A 26 8.03 -9.95 -3.92
C ALA A 26 9.24 -10.03 -4.87
N LEU A 27 9.80 -11.23 -5.06
CA LEU A 27 10.92 -11.45 -5.98
C LEU A 27 10.49 -11.26 -7.44
N ALA A 28 9.31 -11.74 -7.81
CA ALA A 28 8.75 -11.52 -9.14
C ALA A 28 8.54 -10.03 -9.42
N LEU A 29 7.90 -9.31 -8.49
CA LEU A 29 7.68 -7.87 -8.59
C LEU A 29 9.00 -7.10 -8.67
N PHE A 30 10.00 -7.45 -7.87
CA PHE A 30 11.33 -6.84 -7.94
C PHE A 30 11.95 -6.99 -9.33
N LYS A 31 11.93 -8.19 -9.91
CA LYS A 31 12.51 -8.46 -11.23
C LYS A 31 11.78 -7.71 -12.34
N GLU A 32 10.45 -7.73 -12.31
CA GLU A 32 9.63 -6.97 -13.25
C GLU A 32 9.92 -5.46 -13.16
N THR A 33 9.94 -4.92 -11.95
CA THR A 33 10.19 -3.49 -11.72
C THR A 33 11.59 -3.09 -12.16
N ALA A 34 12.61 -3.92 -11.91
CA ALA A 34 13.99 -3.67 -12.32
C ALA A 34 14.16 -3.62 -13.84
N LEU A 35 13.28 -4.26 -14.61
CA LEU A 35 13.26 -4.22 -16.07
C LEU A 35 12.39 -3.08 -16.61
N ALA A 36 11.21 -2.88 -16.01
CA ALA A 36 10.18 -2.01 -16.56
C ALA A 36 10.31 -0.54 -16.13
N VAL A 37 10.93 -0.24 -14.97
CA VAL A 37 11.00 1.12 -14.41
C VAL A 37 12.40 1.72 -14.62
N PRO A 38 12.55 2.75 -15.47
CA PRO A 38 13.86 3.31 -15.80
C PRO A 38 14.66 3.82 -14.59
N ALA A 39 14.00 4.52 -13.66
CA ALA A 39 14.64 5.02 -12.46
C ALA A 39 15.14 3.88 -11.55
N TYR A 40 14.38 2.79 -11.44
CA TYR A 40 14.75 1.66 -10.59
C TYR A 40 15.92 0.88 -11.18
N ALA A 41 15.91 0.65 -12.50
CA ALA A 41 17.03 0.03 -13.20
C ALA A 41 18.34 0.82 -12.99
N LEU A 42 18.28 2.15 -13.11
CA LEU A 42 19.44 3.01 -12.89
C LEU A 42 19.87 3.01 -11.41
N PHE A 43 18.92 3.09 -10.48
CA PHE A 43 19.18 3.05 -9.03
C PHE A 43 19.93 1.80 -8.58
N LEU A 44 19.55 0.63 -9.12
CA LEU A 44 20.22 -0.65 -8.86
C LEU A 44 21.62 -0.67 -9.48
N LYS A 45 21.73 -0.25 -10.75
CA LYS A 45 23.01 -0.20 -11.47
C LYS A 45 24.05 0.68 -10.77
N GLU A 46 23.65 1.86 -10.31
CA GLU A 46 24.53 2.80 -9.58
C GLU A 46 25.03 2.23 -8.25
N ARG A 47 24.36 1.21 -7.71
CA ARG A 47 24.72 0.51 -6.47
C ARG A 47 25.34 -0.87 -6.72
N GLY A 48 25.64 -1.20 -7.98
CA GLY A 48 26.24 -2.48 -8.36
C GLY A 48 25.32 -3.69 -8.14
N ILE A 49 24.00 -3.48 -8.17
CA ILE A 49 23.02 -4.57 -8.00
C ILE A 49 22.51 -5.00 -9.37
N HIS A 50 22.66 -6.28 -9.66
CA HIS A 50 22.17 -6.93 -10.87
C HIS A 50 20.93 -7.78 -10.54
N SER A 51 19.79 -7.49 -11.16
CA SER A 51 18.49 -8.09 -10.77
C SER A 51 18.39 -9.59 -11.06
N ASP A 52 19.20 -10.12 -11.97
CA ASP A 52 19.32 -11.54 -12.32
C ASP A 52 20.14 -12.36 -11.31
N GLU A 53 20.96 -11.69 -10.51
CA GLU A 53 21.72 -12.28 -9.39
C GLU A 53 20.86 -12.46 -8.13
N ILE A 54 19.78 -11.67 -7.98
CA ILE A 54 18.85 -11.79 -6.86
C ILE A 54 17.90 -12.98 -7.07
N ARG A 55 18.07 -14.05 -6.30
CA ARG A 55 17.30 -15.31 -6.46
C ARG A 55 16.75 -15.86 -5.16
N SER A 56 17.44 -15.62 -4.06
CA SER A 56 17.07 -16.10 -2.73
C SER A 56 16.67 -14.96 -1.81
N TYR A 57 16.08 -15.31 -0.67
CA TYR A 57 15.77 -14.34 0.37
C TYR A 57 17.03 -13.61 0.86
N ALA A 58 18.16 -14.32 0.98
CA ALA A 58 19.44 -13.73 1.39
C ALA A 58 19.93 -12.68 0.38
N ASP A 59 19.83 -12.95 -0.92
CA ASP A 59 20.17 -11.97 -1.95
C ASP A 59 19.22 -10.77 -1.90
N PHE A 60 17.92 -11.01 -1.67
CA PHE A 60 16.93 -9.95 -1.63
C PHE A 60 17.22 -8.94 -0.49
N LEU A 61 17.81 -9.39 0.61
CA LEU A 61 18.24 -8.50 1.70
C LEU A 61 19.36 -7.53 1.30
N THR A 62 20.07 -7.78 0.20
CA THR A 62 21.10 -6.86 -0.32
C THR A 62 20.49 -5.74 -1.17
N VAL A 63 19.21 -5.84 -1.55
CA VAL A 63 18.51 -4.80 -2.31
C VAL A 63 18.38 -3.54 -1.46
N PRO A 64 18.97 -2.40 -1.88
CA PRO A 64 18.98 -1.18 -1.08
C PRO A 64 17.58 -0.62 -0.88
N ALA A 65 17.27 -0.22 0.36
CA ALA A 65 16.06 0.52 0.66
C ALA A 65 16.04 1.87 -0.08
N MET A 66 14.86 2.28 -0.51
CA MET A 66 14.63 3.56 -1.18
C MET A 66 14.04 4.58 -0.23
N ASP A 67 14.40 5.84 -0.40
CA ASP A 67 13.74 6.96 0.28
C ASP A 67 13.47 8.13 -0.66
N LYS A 68 12.89 9.21 -0.12
CA LYS A 68 12.56 10.38 -0.93
C LYS A 68 13.78 11.07 -1.53
N ALA A 69 14.95 11.01 -0.88
CA ALA A 69 16.16 11.72 -1.31
C ALA A 69 16.97 10.89 -2.32
N SER A 70 17.19 9.61 -2.00
CA SER A 70 17.98 8.64 -2.75
C SER A 70 17.28 8.10 -4.00
N TYR A 71 15.94 8.20 -4.07
CA TYR A 71 15.17 7.67 -5.18
C TYR A 71 14.17 8.68 -5.75
N LEU A 72 13.10 8.98 -5.00
CA LEU A 72 11.95 9.70 -5.58
C LEU A 72 12.28 11.11 -6.10
N ARG A 73 13.27 11.78 -5.52
CA ARG A 73 13.75 13.11 -5.97
C ARG A 73 15.07 13.08 -6.73
N ALA A 74 15.74 11.93 -6.78
CA ALA A 74 17.02 11.77 -7.46
C ALA A 74 16.84 11.58 -8.98
N TYR A 75 15.71 11.00 -9.40
CA TYR A 75 15.42 10.69 -10.80
C TYR A 75 14.31 11.58 -11.36
N PRO A 76 14.27 11.79 -12.69
CA PRO A 76 13.15 12.50 -13.32
C PRO A 76 11.82 11.82 -13.01
N PHE A 77 10.78 12.61 -12.75
CA PHE A 77 9.50 12.08 -12.29
C PHE A 77 8.89 11.04 -13.24
N ALA A 78 8.99 11.26 -14.56
CA ALA A 78 8.49 10.31 -15.55
C ALA A 78 9.21 8.96 -15.51
N ASP A 79 10.48 8.92 -15.10
CA ASP A 79 11.30 7.71 -15.04
C ASP A 79 10.91 6.80 -13.87
N LEU A 80 10.11 7.30 -12.92
CA LEU A 80 9.56 6.52 -11.81
C LEU A 80 8.43 5.57 -12.25
N PHE A 81 8.00 5.63 -13.52
CA PHE A 81 6.89 4.86 -14.05
C PHE A 81 7.31 3.98 -15.23
N PRO A 82 6.74 2.76 -15.35
CA PRO A 82 6.87 1.97 -16.57
C PRO A 82 6.44 2.75 -17.82
N ASP A 83 7.15 2.58 -18.93
CA ASP A 83 6.94 3.31 -20.19
C ASP A 83 6.90 4.86 -20.06
N ARG A 84 7.33 5.42 -18.92
CA ARG A 84 7.14 6.85 -18.60
C ARG A 84 5.68 7.31 -18.62
N LYS A 85 4.74 6.39 -18.39
CA LYS A 85 3.29 6.67 -18.37
C LYS A 85 2.83 6.97 -16.94
N ILE A 86 2.44 8.22 -16.71
CA ILE A 86 1.94 8.66 -15.40
C ILE A 86 0.49 8.20 -15.23
N PRO A 87 0.14 7.50 -14.14
CA PRO A 87 -1.24 7.13 -13.81
C PRO A 87 -2.21 8.34 -13.72
N PRO A 88 -3.53 8.12 -13.93
CA PRO A 88 -4.48 9.21 -14.16
C PRO A 88 -4.94 9.95 -12.89
N ALA A 89 -4.65 9.44 -11.70
CA ALA A 89 -5.01 10.08 -10.44
C ALA A 89 -3.75 10.37 -9.61
N VAL A 90 -3.72 11.50 -8.91
CA VAL A 90 -2.56 11.92 -8.10
C VAL A 90 -3.02 12.31 -6.71
N SER A 91 -2.28 11.84 -5.71
CA SER A 91 -2.46 12.25 -4.32
C SER A 91 -1.13 12.64 -3.68
N ALA A 92 -1.15 13.24 -2.50
CA ALA A 92 0.01 13.53 -1.68
C ALA A 92 -0.19 12.91 -0.29
N SER A 93 0.91 12.53 0.34
CA SER A 93 0.94 12.23 1.78
C SER A 93 0.86 13.54 2.58
N SER A 94 0.30 13.51 3.80
CA SER A 94 0.16 14.65 4.75
C SER A 94 1.44 15.43 5.07
N GLY A 95 2.61 14.96 4.62
CA GLY A 95 3.78 15.82 4.44
C GLY A 95 4.46 16.24 5.74
N SER A 96 4.67 15.32 6.69
CA SER A 96 5.45 15.59 7.92
C SER A 96 6.89 16.08 7.65
N SER A 97 7.42 15.89 6.45
CA SER A 97 8.78 16.26 6.04
C SER A 97 8.87 17.59 5.26
N GLY A 98 7.83 18.44 5.31
CA GLY A 98 7.82 19.79 4.72
C GLY A 98 7.53 19.86 3.21
N ARG A 99 8.25 19.09 2.37
CA ARG A 99 7.97 19.01 0.92
C ARG A 99 7.12 17.78 0.60
N PRO A 100 5.84 17.93 0.19
CA PRO A 100 5.02 16.82 -0.24
C PRO A 100 5.61 16.17 -1.50
N PHE A 101 5.46 14.85 -1.60
CA PHE A 101 5.72 14.12 -2.83
C PHE A 101 4.37 13.68 -3.40
N TYR A 102 4.23 13.74 -4.71
CA TYR A 102 3.02 13.33 -5.42
C TYR A 102 3.10 11.83 -5.74
N TRP A 103 2.00 11.14 -5.48
CA TRP A 103 1.84 9.70 -5.63
C TRP A 103 0.76 9.44 -6.68
N PRO A 104 1.15 9.25 -7.95
CA PRO A 104 0.23 8.81 -8.98
C PRO A 104 -0.27 7.39 -8.71
N ARG A 105 -1.52 7.15 -9.05
CA ARG A 105 -2.22 5.87 -8.93
C ARG A 105 -3.27 5.74 -10.02
N GLY A 106 -3.72 4.51 -10.27
CA GLY A 106 -4.81 4.21 -11.19
C GLY A 106 -5.68 3.07 -10.67
N ASP A 107 -6.50 2.54 -11.57
CA ASP A 107 -7.53 1.55 -11.26
C ASP A 107 -6.98 0.30 -10.57
N ALA A 108 -5.77 -0.14 -10.91
CA ALA A 108 -5.13 -1.29 -10.26
C ALA A 108 -4.90 -1.08 -8.76
N GLN A 109 -4.51 0.13 -8.34
CA GLN A 109 -4.34 0.45 -6.92
C GLN A 109 -5.70 0.59 -6.21
N GLU A 110 -6.73 1.09 -6.91
CA GLU A 110 -8.09 1.16 -6.39
C GLU A 110 -8.70 -0.23 -6.19
N GLU A 111 -8.45 -1.16 -7.11
CA GLU A 111 -8.83 -2.56 -7.00
C GLU A 111 -8.15 -3.24 -5.81
N ALA A 112 -6.82 -3.11 -5.70
CA ALA A 112 -6.08 -3.66 -4.57
C ALA A 112 -6.61 -3.12 -3.24
N GLY A 113 -6.89 -1.81 -3.18
CA GLY A 113 -7.51 -1.16 -2.03
C GLY A 113 -8.90 -1.70 -1.74
N GLY A 114 -9.74 -1.82 -2.76
CA GLY A 114 -11.08 -2.38 -2.64
C GLY A 114 -11.04 -3.80 -2.06
N LYS A 115 -10.22 -4.69 -2.61
CA LYS A 115 -10.01 -6.06 -2.11
C LYS A 115 -9.54 -6.10 -0.65
N MET A 116 -8.68 -5.18 -0.23
CA MET A 116 -8.29 -5.07 1.18
C MET A 116 -9.47 -4.65 2.06
N HIS A 117 -10.28 -3.70 1.61
CA HIS A 117 -11.46 -3.29 2.36
C HIS A 117 -12.56 -4.36 2.39
N GLU A 118 -12.70 -5.22 1.36
CA GLU A 118 -13.57 -6.40 1.42
C GLU A 118 -13.20 -7.31 2.59
N ARG A 119 -11.90 -7.51 2.84
CA ARG A 119 -11.42 -8.28 4.00
C ARG A 119 -11.76 -7.58 5.31
N ILE A 120 -11.60 -6.26 5.38
CA ILE A 120 -12.00 -5.48 6.57
C ILE A 120 -13.51 -5.65 6.83
N PHE A 121 -14.35 -5.49 5.82
CA PHE A 121 -15.80 -5.58 5.96
C PHE A 121 -16.23 -6.98 6.43
N ARG A 122 -15.75 -8.01 5.75
CA ARG A 122 -16.12 -9.40 6.03
C ARG A 122 -15.48 -9.92 7.33
N ASP A 123 -14.17 -9.77 7.48
CA ASP A 123 -13.41 -10.50 8.50
C ASP A 123 -13.33 -9.74 9.84
N ILE A 124 -13.45 -8.41 9.81
CA ILE A 124 -13.40 -7.58 11.02
C ILE A 124 -14.80 -7.18 11.47
N TYR A 125 -15.63 -6.68 10.54
CA TYR A 125 -16.97 -6.17 10.88
C TYR A 125 -18.10 -7.19 10.67
N GLY A 126 -17.83 -8.32 10.00
CA GLY A 126 -18.85 -9.33 9.74
C GLY A 126 -19.94 -8.90 8.75
N ILE A 127 -19.69 -7.85 7.95
CA ILE A 127 -20.66 -7.28 7.01
C ILE A 127 -20.77 -8.20 5.79
N ALA A 128 -22.00 -8.64 5.48
CA ALA A 128 -22.25 -9.44 4.29
C ALA A 128 -22.24 -8.59 3.02
N LYS A 129 -21.96 -9.21 1.87
CA LYS A 129 -21.81 -8.49 0.59
C LYS A 129 -23.09 -7.79 0.14
N ASP A 130 -24.24 -8.40 0.41
CA ASP A 130 -25.57 -7.90 0.05
C ASP A 130 -26.19 -6.99 1.13
N GLU A 131 -25.56 -6.87 2.30
CA GLU A 131 -26.03 -6.04 3.41
C GLU A 131 -25.89 -4.54 3.10
N PRO A 132 -27.00 -3.77 3.09
CA PRO A 132 -26.95 -2.33 2.83
C PRO A 132 -26.07 -1.60 3.85
N THR A 133 -24.96 -1.04 3.39
CA THR A 133 -23.96 -0.40 4.25
C THR A 133 -23.69 1.03 3.80
N LEU A 134 -23.81 1.99 4.73
CA LEU A 134 -23.35 3.37 4.52
C LEU A 134 -21.91 3.52 5.01
N VAL A 135 -21.02 3.98 4.13
CA VAL A 135 -19.63 4.29 4.45
C VAL A 135 -19.43 5.80 4.44
N ILE A 136 -19.07 6.35 5.60
CA ILE A 136 -18.79 7.76 5.79
C ILE A 136 -17.27 7.95 5.85
N VAL A 137 -16.69 8.56 4.82
CA VAL A 137 -15.24 8.79 4.71
C VAL A 137 -14.89 10.16 5.27
N CYS A 138 -14.55 10.20 6.56
CA CYS A 138 -14.20 11.45 7.27
C CYS A 138 -12.73 11.87 7.11
N PHE A 139 -11.96 11.23 6.24
CA PHE A 139 -10.63 11.72 5.87
C PHE A 139 -10.75 12.92 4.94
N SER A 140 -9.89 13.93 5.13
CA SER A 140 -9.87 15.09 4.25
C SER A 140 -9.76 14.67 2.78
N MET A 141 -10.74 15.10 2.00
CA MET A 141 -10.75 14.98 0.55
C MET A 141 -9.90 16.09 -0.09
N GLY A 142 -9.41 15.85 -1.30
CA GLY A 142 -8.53 16.76 -2.04
C GLY A 142 -7.23 16.07 -2.42
N THR A 143 -6.10 16.75 -2.25
CA THR A 143 -4.79 16.18 -2.59
C THR A 143 -4.41 15.01 -1.66
N TRP A 144 -4.97 14.91 -0.45
CA TRP A 144 -4.55 13.90 0.52
C TRP A 144 -4.99 12.49 0.14
N ILE A 145 -4.04 11.54 0.20
CA ILE A 145 -4.28 10.17 -0.28
C ILE A 145 -5.39 9.45 0.48
N ALA A 146 -5.49 9.61 1.80
CA ALA A 146 -6.41 8.82 2.62
C ALA A 146 -7.88 8.97 2.17
N GLY A 147 -8.39 10.19 2.05
CA GLY A 147 -9.78 10.42 1.63
C GLY A 147 -10.02 9.94 0.20
N ALA A 148 -9.24 10.46 -0.75
CA ALA A 148 -9.46 10.18 -2.17
C ALA A 148 -9.28 8.69 -2.51
N TYR A 149 -8.35 8.00 -1.85
CA TYR A 149 -8.11 6.57 -2.03
C TYR A 149 -9.23 5.73 -1.41
N THR A 150 -9.62 6.00 -0.16
CA THR A 150 -10.69 5.25 0.50
C THR A 150 -12.01 5.40 -0.26
N PHE A 151 -12.36 6.61 -0.69
CA PHE A 151 -13.55 6.81 -1.53
C PHE A 151 -13.50 5.97 -2.82
N ALA A 152 -12.37 6.00 -3.53
CA ALA A 152 -12.20 5.24 -4.76
C ALA A 152 -12.27 3.71 -4.53
N ALA A 153 -11.69 3.22 -3.44
CA ALA A 153 -11.78 1.81 -3.04
C ALA A 153 -13.24 1.39 -2.75
N MET A 154 -14.03 2.23 -2.07
CA MET A 154 -15.46 1.96 -1.84
C MET A 154 -16.26 1.96 -3.16
N ARG A 155 -15.94 2.88 -4.07
CA ARG A 155 -16.53 2.91 -5.41
C ARG A 155 -16.18 1.64 -6.19
N TRP A 156 -14.97 1.12 -6.05
CA TRP A 156 -14.59 -0.17 -6.62
C TRP A 156 -15.38 -1.33 -6.00
N MET A 157 -15.52 -1.40 -4.66
CA MET A 157 -16.32 -2.45 -4.00
C MET A 157 -17.79 -2.45 -4.43
N SER A 158 -18.39 -1.26 -4.57
CA SER A 158 -19.74 -1.10 -5.12
C SER A 158 -19.84 -1.71 -6.54
N ARG A 159 -18.86 -1.44 -7.42
CA ARG A 159 -18.79 -2.08 -8.75
C ARG A 159 -18.53 -3.59 -8.69
N ALA A 160 -17.82 -4.06 -7.67
CA ALA A 160 -17.59 -5.48 -7.40
C ALA A 160 -18.82 -6.19 -6.81
N GLY A 161 -19.94 -5.48 -6.60
CA GLY A 161 -21.23 -6.04 -6.22
C GLY A 161 -21.54 -5.97 -4.72
N TRP A 162 -20.84 -5.15 -3.94
CA TRP A 162 -21.23 -4.85 -2.57
C TRP A 162 -22.36 -3.81 -2.53
N THR A 163 -23.34 -4.00 -1.64
CA THR A 163 -24.43 -3.04 -1.42
C THR A 163 -23.96 -1.86 -0.55
N ILE A 164 -23.10 -1.01 -1.13
CA ILE A 164 -22.47 0.11 -0.42
C ILE A 164 -22.90 1.46 -1.01
N SER A 165 -23.30 2.36 -0.11
CA SER A 165 -23.40 3.79 -0.36
C SER A 165 -22.21 4.49 0.31
N THR A 166 -21.53 5.40 -0.40
CA THR A 166 -20.37 6.11 0.15
C THR A 166 -20.59 7.61 0.12
N ILE A 167 -20.35 8.26 1.25
CA ILE A 167 -20.38 9.72 1.39
C ILE A 167 -19.03 10.21 1.92
N THR A 168 -18.60 11.38 1.45
CA THR A 168 -17.42 12.10 1.92
C THR A 168 -17.89 13.42 2.53
N PRO A 169 -18.22 13.47 3.83
CA PRO A 169 -18.60 14.71 4.47
C PRO A 169 -17.49 15.77 4.32
N SER A 170 -17.89 17.03 4.20
CA SER A 170 -16.96 18.15 4.02
C SER A 170 -16.21 18.44 5.33
N ILE A 171 -15.57 19.60 5.41
CA ILE A 171 -14.90 20.09 6.62
C ILE A 171 -15.89 20.34 7.78
N GLU A 172 -17.17 20.53 7.46
CA GLU A 172 -18.21 20.75 8.45
C GLU A 172 -18.56 19.44 9.14
N LYS A 173 -18.49 19.46 10.47
CA LYS A 173 -18.73 18.27 11.29
C LYS A 173 -20.15 17.75 11.13
N GLU A 174 -21.09 18.67 10.93
CA GLU A 174 -22.52 18.43 10.78
C GLU A 174 -22.84 17.54 9.57
N ASP A 175 -21.97 17.52 8.55
CA ASP A 175 -22.15 16.65 7.38
C ASP A 175 -21.83 15.17 7.70
N ALA A 176 -21.13 14.89 8.80
CA ALA A 176 -20.60 13.58 9.16
C ALA A 176 -21.40 12.86 10.28
N ILE A 177 -22.45 13.46 10.81
CA ILE A 177 -23.24 13.00 11.96
C ILE A 177 -24.69 12.70 11.63
#